data_AF-S6G8R6-F1
#
_entry.id   AF-S6G8R6-F1
#
_cell.length_a   1.000
_cell.length_b   1.000
_cell.length_c   1.000
_cell.angle_alpha   90.00
_cell.angle_beta   90.00
_cell.angle_gamma   90.00
#
_symmetry.space_group_name_H-M   'P 1'
#
loop_
_entity.id
_entity.type
_entity.pdbx_description
1 polymer ?
#
loop_
_entity_poly.entity_id
_entity_poly.type
_entity_poly.pdbx_seq_one_letter_code
_entity_poly.pdbx_strand_id
1 'polypeptide(L)'
;MKNKTKGIRDSGSKEDEADTVYLLAKELAYDVVTGQTDNLAAALAKTSGKDFVQFAKAVGVSHPNIDRKVCVTKSHSGASNYGKYEETTHTTRDSTNHGTSLCGDYGALSSHGNGSSVPEVLKHFVEKTLLNNGSKNWPTSTGGKTAPKQNDNAKAVATDLTKLSSDEKNIVAGLLAKTIEGGEVVEIRAVSSTSVMVNACYDLLSEGLGVVPYACVGLGGNFVGVVDGTERRYTIRP
;
A
#
# COMPACT_ATOMS: atom_id res chain seq x y z
N MET A 1 35.39 -4.23 48.86
CA MET A 1 35.51 -3.75 47.47
C MET A 1 34.75 -4.69 46.54
N LYS A 2 33.59 -4.28 46.04
CA LYS A 2 32.90 -4.93 44.91
C LYS A 2 32.41 -3.81 44.00
N ASN A 3 33.24 -3.44 43.03
CA ASN A 3 32.85 -2.53 41.95
C ASN A 3 31.93 -3.30 40.99
N LYS A 4 30.69 -2.83 40.83
CA LYS A 4 29.88 -3.10 39.65
C LYS A 4 29.81 -1.81 38.84
N THR A 5 30.52 -1.81 37.71
CA THR A 5 30.34 -0.81 36.66
C THR A 5 30.02 -1.55 35.37
N LYS A 6 28.77 -1.44 34.90
CA LYS A 6 28.32 -1.70 33.52
C LYS A 6 26.82 -1.45 33.50
N GLY A 7 26.23 -0.63 32.65
CA GLY A 7 26.71 0.13 31.51
C GLY A 7 25.44 0.62 30.82
N ILE A 8 25.30 1.94 30.70
CA ILE A 8 24.18 2.59 30.01
C ILE A 8 24.22 2.14 28.55
N ARG A 9 23.10 1.60 28.05
CA ARG A 9 22.82 1.50 26.61
C ARG A 9 21.60 2.34 26.33
N ASP A 10 21.90 3.59 26.03
CA ASP A 10 21.07 4.49 25.25
C ASP A 10 21.52 4.33 23.79
N SER A 11 20.64 3.88 22.90
CA SER A 11 20.79 4.06 21.44
C SER A 11 19.60 3.43 20.69
N GLY A 12 18.83 4.30 20.02
CA GLY A 12 18.55 4.06 18.60
C GLY A 12 17.13 3.67 18.19
N SER A 13 16.11 4.41 18.62
CA SER A 13 14.72 4.35 18.15
C SER A 13 14.55 4.81 16.67
N LYS A 14 15.26 4.20 15.73
CA LYS A 14 15.12 4.47 14.29
C LYS A 14 14.96 3.21 13.44
N GLU A 15 15.33 2.04 13.96
CA GLU A 15 15.23 0.77 13.23
C GLU A 15 13.80 0.19 13.29
N ASP A 16 13.08 0.42 14.39
CA ASP A 16 11.70 -0.05 14.55
C ASP A 16 10.69 0.63 13.61
N GLU A 17 10.94 1.89 13.21
CA GLU A 17 10.04 2.60 12.28
C GLU A 17 10.18 2.09 10.84
N ALA A 18 11.39 1.75 10.39
CA ALA A 18 11.59 1.24 9.04
C ALA A 18 10.98 -0.18 8.87
N ASP A 19 11.18 -1.04 9.87
CA ASP A 19 10.61 -2.40 9.85
C ASP A 19 9.07 -2.39 10.00
N THR A 20 8.51 -1.49 10.80
CA THR A 20 7.04 -1.34 10.90
C THR A 20 6.43 -0.76 9.62
N VAL A 21 7.12 0.17 8.95
CA VAL A 21 6.69 0.69 7.62
C VAL A 21 6.78 -0.39 6.55
N TYR A 22 7.84 -1.22 6.55
CA TYR A 22 8.01 -2.32 5.60
C TYR A 22 6.99 -3.46 5.79
N LEU A 23 6.49 -3.68 7.01
CA LEU A 23 5.44 -4.67 7.28
C LEU A 23 4.04 -4.14 6.91
N LEU A 24 3.72 -2.88 7.24
CA LEU A 24 2.42 -2.26 6.92
C LEU A 24 2.12 -2.21 5.41
N ALA A 25 3.18 -2.00 4.63
CA ALA A 25 3.24 -2.06 3.19
C ALA A 25 2.67 -3.37 2.61
N LYS A 26 3.36 -4.48 2.87
CA LYS A 26 2.98 -5.81 2.36
C LYS A 26 1.58 -6.23 2.82
N GLU A 27 1.17 -5.80 4.00
CA GLU A 27 -0.17 -6.02 4.53
C GLU A 27 -1.24 -5.30 3.70
N LEU A 28 -1.05 -4.04 3.31
CA LEU A 28 -2.03 -3.29 2.49
C LEU A 28 -2.32 -3.98 1.15
N ALA A 29 -1.27 -4.35 0.42
CA ALA A 29 -1.41 -5.03 -0.87
C ALA A 29 -2.06 -6.42 -0.71
N TYR A 30 -1.64 -7.17 0.31
CA TYR A 30 -2.19 -8.49 0.60
C TYR A 30 -3.66 -8.43 1.03
N ASP A 31 -4.03 -7.49 1.90
CA ASP A 31 -5.38 -7.34 2.43
C ASP A 31 -6.39 -6.94 1.33
N VAL A 32 -5.98 -6.09 0.37
CA VAL A 32 -6.80 -5.75 -0.80
C VAL A 32 -7.10 -7.00 -1.64
N VAL A 33 -6.07 -7.79 -1.96
CA VAL A 33 -6.21 -8.98 -2.82
C VAL A 33 -7.01 -10.09 -2.13
N THR A 34 -6.77 -10.30 -0.83
CA THR A 34 -7.46 -11.33 -0.04
C THR A 34 -8.85 -10.88 0.45
N GLY A 35 -9.19 -9.60 0.31
CA GLY A 35 -10.49 -9.04 0.70
C GLY A 35 -10.67 -8.87 2.21
N GLN A 36 -9.58 -8.80 2.98
CA GLN A 36 -9.61 -8.59 4.44
C GLN A 36 -9.95 -7.13 4.77
N THR A 37 -11.25 -6.80 4.68
CA THR A 37 -11.72 -5.40 4.77
C THR A 37 -11.37 -4.73 6.09
N ASP A 38 -11.45 -5.44 7.22
CA ASP A 38 -11.15 -4.87 8.54
C ASP A 38 -9.65 -4.59 8.73
N ASN A 39 -8.79 -5.51 8.27
CA ASN A 39 -7.33 -5.34 8.32
C ASN A 39 -6.88 -4.22 7.38
N LEU A 40 -7.42 -4.21 6.15
CA LEU A 40 -7.20 -3.14 5.19
C LEU A 40 -7.61 -1.78 5.76
N ALA A 41 -8.78 -1.69 6.40
CA ALA A 41 -9.25 -0.46 7.01
C ALA A 41 -8.33 0.01 8.15
N ALA A 42 -7.84 -0.92 8.97
CA ALA A 42 -6.90 -0.62 10.05
C ALA A 42 -5.55 -0.14 9.51
N ALA A 43 -5.04 -0.76 8.44
CA ALA A 43 -3.80 -0.37 7.79
C ALA A 43 -3.93 0.99 7.10
N LEU A 44 -5.00 1.21 6.30
CA LEU A 44 -5.29 2.50 5.67
C LEU A 44 -5.46 3.64 6.68
N ALA A 45 -6.03 3.34 7.85
CA ALA A 45 -6.17 4.34 8.92
C ALA A 45 -4.83 4.77 9.52
N LYS A 46 -3.78 3.94 9.41
CA LYS A 46 -2.41 4.30 9.81
C LYS A 46 -1.64 5.02 8.70
N THR A 47 -2.08 4.90 7.45
CA THR A 47 -1.50 5.63 6.32
C THR A 47 -1.71 7.13 6.48
N SER A 48 -0.66 7.91 6.26
CA SER A 48 -0.76 9.37 6.30
C SER A 48 -1.74 9.87 5.22
N GLY A 49 -2.48 10.94 5.52
CA GLY A 49 -3.39 11.54 4.54
C GLY A 49 -2.67 11.99 3.27
N LYS A 50 -1.40 12.41 3.39
CA LYS A 50 -0.58 12.83 2.25
C LYS A 50 -0.33 11.68 1.29
N ASP A 51 0.06 10.53 1.82
CA ASP A 51 0.38 9.35 1.00
C ASP A 51 -0.90 8.77 0.39
N PHE A 52 -2.00 8.77 1.13
CA PHE A 52 -3.31 8.39 0.59
C PHE A 52 -3.77 9.31 -0.55
N VAL A 53 -3.59 10.63 -0.41
CA VAL A 53 -3.88 11.60 -1.48
C VAL A 53 -3.03 11.33 -2.72
N GLN A 54 -1.75 10.95 -2.57
CA GLN A 54 -0.89 10.58 -3.69
C GLN A 54 -1.34 9.29 -4.36
N PHE A 55 -1.66 8.26 -3.58
CA PHE A 55 -2.25 7.01 -4.05
C PHE A 55 -3.51 7.28 -4.89
N ALA A 56 -4.46 8.02 -4.34
CA ALA A 56 -5.73 8.28 -5.02
C ALA A 56 -5.55 9.10 -6.31
N LYS A 57 -4.61 10.06 -6.33
CA LYS A 57 -4.24 10.78 -7.55
C LYS A 57 -3.66 9.83 -8.61
N ALA A 58 -2.82 8.88 -8.22
CA ALA A 58 -2.26 7.88 -9.14
C ALA A 58 -3.35 6.96 -9.70
N VAL A 59 -4.33 6.55 -8.88
CA VAL A 59 -5.52 5.79 -9.33
C VAL A 59 -6.32 6.62 -10.35
N GLY A 60 -6.63 7.87 -10.03
CA GLY A 60 -7.41 8.74 -10.91
C GLY A 60 -6.77 9.00 -12.28
N VAL A 61 -5.43 9.09 -12.33
CA VAL A 61 -4.69 9.32 -13.59
C VAL A 61 -4.53 8.03 -14.39
N SER A 62 -4.09 6.94 -13.75
CA SER A 62 -3.70 5.71 -14.44
C SER A 62 -4.87 4.74 -14.67
N HIS A 63 -5.86 4.75 -13.78
CA HIS A 63 -6.98 3.79 -13.79
C HIS A 63 -8.32 4.48 -13.51
N PRO A 64 -8.79 5.37 -14.41
CA PRO A 64 -10.03 6.13 -14.21
C PRO A 64 -11.27 5.24 -14.06
N ASN A 65 -11.24 4.00 -14.56
CA ASN A 65 -12.30 3.02 -14.34
C ASN A 65 -12.41 2.55 -12.89
N ILE A 66 -11.27 2.48 -12.17
CA ILE A 66 -11.22 2.14 -10.74
C ILE A 66 -11.60 3.35 -9.90
N ASP A 67 -11.10 4.54 -10.25
CA ASP A 67 -11.46 5.81 -9.60
C ASP A 67 -12.99 5.98 -9.51
N ARG A 68 -13.69 5.66 -10.61
CA ARG A 68 -15.16 5.71 -10.71
C ARG A 68 -15.93 4.69 -9.87
N LYS A 69 -15.24 3.74 -9.21
CA LYS A 69 -15.86 2.68 -8.38
C LYS A 69 -15.61 2.87 -6.89
N VAL A 70 -14.71 3.79 -6.51
CA VAL A 70 -14.31 4.01 -5.12
C VAL A 70 -14.85 5.36 -4.65
N CYS A 71 -15.36 5.40 -3.43
CA CYS A 71 -15.99 6.60 -2.86
C CYS A 71 -17.06 7.18 -3.78
N VAL A 72 -17.89 6.32 -4.37
CA VAL A 72 -18.97 6.78 -5.25
C VAL A 72 -20.10 7.33 -4.39
N THR A 73 -20.38 8.63 -4.48
CA THR A 73 -21.48 9.24 -3.72
C THR A 73 -22.81 8.66 -4.16
N LYS A 74 -23.74 8.56 -3.22
CA LYS A 74 -25.01 7.87 -3.41
C LYS A 74 -26.17 8.85 -3.44
N SER A 75 -27.25 8.45 -4.13
CA SER A 75 -28.54 9.10 -4.02
C SER A 75 -29.34 8.45 -2.89
N HIS A 76 -30.05 9.25 -2.10
CA HIS A 76 -30.88 8.75 -1.00
C HIS A 76 -32.20 8.12 -1.50
N SER A 77 -32.78 8.64 -2.58
CA SER A 77 -34.13 8.26 -3.07
C SER A 77 -34.16 7.73 -4.50
N GLY A 78 -33.00 7.47 -5.12
CA GLY A 78 -32.91 6.95 -6.50
C GLY A 78 -33.11 8.01 -7.60
N ALA A 79 -33.45 9.25 -7.24
CA ALA A 79 -33.41 10.40 -8.14
C ALA A 79 -31.95 10.91 -8.33
N SER A 80 -31.70 11.76 -9.33
CA SER A 80 -30.38 12.37 -9.63
C SER A 80 -29.94 13.41 -8.58
N ASN A 81 -29.90 13.02 -7.30
CA ASN A 81 -29.57 13.84 -6.14
C ASN A 81 -28.44 13.17 -5.35
N TYR A 82 -27.26 13.10 -5.95
CA TYR A 82 -26.10 12.47 -5.32
C TYR A 82 -25.48 13.40 -4.26
N GLY A 83 -24.80 12.79 -3.30
CA GLY A 83 -23.94 13.52 -2.35
C GLY A 83 -22.84 14.28 -3.09
N LYS A 84 -22.44 15.42 -2.52
CA LYS A 84 -21.36 16.26 -3.04
C LYS A 84 -20.24 16.34 -2.02
N TYR A 85 -19.00 16.11 -2.44
CA TYR A 85 -17.86 16.21 -1.54
C TYR A 85 -17.56 17.67 -1.17
N GLU A 86 -17.44 17.90 0.14
CA GLU A 86 -17.12 19.19 0.74
C GLU A 86 -16.16 19.01 1.94
N GLU A 87 -15.70 20.12 2.51
CA GLU A 87 -14.79 20.11 3.66
C GLU A 87 -15.46 19.49 4.90
N THR A 88 -16.75 19.74 5.12
CA THR A 88 -17.48 19.23 6.28
C THR A 88 -18.82 18.68 5.85
N THR A 89 -19.24 17.63 6.55
CA THR A 89 -20.58 17.10 6.42
C THR A 89 -21.57 18.03 7.11
N HIS A 90 -22.63 18.44 6.42
CA HIS A 90 -23.67 19.29 7.02
C HIS A 90 -24.44 18.55 8.12
N THR A 91 -24.81 19.26 9.19
CA THR A 91 -25.57 18.72 10.32
C THR A 91 -27.02 18.39 9.94
N THR A 92 -27.57 19.13 8.98
CA THR A 92 -28.88 18.89 8.36
C THR A 92 -28.68 18.55 6.89
N ARG A 93 -29.36 17.49 6.42
CA ARG A 93 -29.39 17.11 5.00
C ARG A 93 -30.78 17.32 4.44
N ASP A 94 -30.93 18.40 3.69
CA ASP A 94 -32.19 18.86 3.12
C ASP A 94 -32.02 19.19 1.62
N SER A 95 -33.01 19.85 1.02
CA SER A 95 -33.00 20.25 -0.41
C SER A 95 -31.92 21.26 -0.80
N THR A 96 -31.22 21.85 0.17
CA THR A 96 -30.16 22.86 -0.04
C THR A 96 -28.80 22.39 0.46
N ASN A 97 -28.77 21.43 1.39
CA ASN A 97 -27.56 20.94 2.04
C ASN A 97 -27.26 19.50 1.62
N HIS A 98 -26.24 19.34 0.78
CA HIS A 98 -25.88 18.07 0.13
C HIS A 98 -24.42 17.65 0.36
N GLY A 99 -23.67 18.51 1.05
CA GLY A 99 -22.24 18.34 1.30
C GLY A 99 -21.95 17.21 2.29
N THR A 100 -20.96 16.39 1.94
CA THR A 100 -20.42 15.33 2.80
C THR A 100 -18.90 15.30 2.75
N SER A 101 -18.30 14.95 3.88
CA SER A 101 -16.87 14.65 4.01
C SER A 101 -16.61 13.14 4.18
N LEU A 102 -17.66 12.31 4.05
CA LEU A 102 -17.58 10.86 4.19
C LEU A 102 -17.57 10.17 2.81
N CYS A 103 -16.56 9.34 2.57
CA CYS A 103 -16.42 8.53 1.36
C CYS A 103 -17.67 7.65 1.12
N GLY A 104 -18.20 7.68 -0.11
CA GLY A 104 -19.37 6.90 -0.54
C GLY A 104 -20.71 7.26 0.13
N ASP A 105 -20.82 8.44 0.74
CA ASP A 105 -22.01 8.88 1.47
C ASP A 105 -23.09 9.47 0.55
N TYR A 106 -24.30 9.63 1.08
CA TYR A 106 -25.49 10.09 0.35
C TYR A 106 -25.75 11.60 0.52
N GLY A 107 -26.40 12.20 -0.48
CA GLY A 107 -26.79 13.61 -0.51
C GLY A 107 -28.03 13.95 0.32
N ALA A 108 -28.85 14.90 -0.16
CA ALA A 108 -30.11 15.28 0.49
C ALA A 108 -30.98 14.06 0.84
N LEU A 109 -31.70 14.16 1.95
CA LEU A 109 -32.77 13.21 2.27
C LEU A 109 -34.05 13.46 1.47
N SER A 110 -34.13 14.54 0.68
CA SER A 110 -35.34 14.93 -0.06
C SER A 110 -35.22 14.66 -1.57
N SER A 111 -36.35 14.30 -2.18
CA SER A 111 -36.45 14.01 -3.63
C SER A 111 -36.36 15.25 -4.53
N HIS A 112 -36.37 16.47 -3.96
CA HIS A 112 -36.42 17.75 -4.67
C HIS A 112 -35.22 18.66 -4.34
N GLY A 113 -34.02 18.08 -4.18
CA GLY A 113 -32.80 18.85 -3.90
C GLY A 113 -32.07 19.28 -5.17
N ASN A 114 -31.34 20.41 -5.11
CA ASN A 114 -30.36 20.80 -6.13
C ASN A 114 -29.03 20.05 -5.92
N GLY A 115 -29.12 18.72 -5.73
CA GLY A 115 -27.96 17.86 -5.54
C GLY A 115 -27.11 17.74 -6.81
N SER A 116 -25.98 17.05 -6.72
CA SER A 116 -25.22 16.72 -7.94
C SER A 116 -26.05 15.77 -8.79
N SER A 117 -26.20 16.08 -10.08
CA SER A 117 -26.89 15.20 -11.05
C SER A 117 -26.06 13.97 -11.44
N VAL A 118 -24.79 13.96 -11.05
CA VAL A 118 -23.81 12.91 -11.36
C VAL A 118 -23.13 12.49 -10.04
N PRO A 119 -22.89 11.19 -9.81
CA PRO A 119 -22.14 10.77 -8.63
C PRO A 119 -20.72 11.32 -8.66
N GLU A 120 -20.23 11.75 -7.51
CA GLU A 120 -18.82 12.07 -7.30
C GLU A 120 -18.07 10.81 -6.87
N VAL A 121 -16.76 10.79 -7.09
CA VAL A 121 -15.91 9.59 -7.01
C VAL A 121 -14.61 9.90 -6.24
N LEU A 122 -13.70 8.93 -6.12
CA LEU A 122 -12.47 9.04 -5.33
C LEU A 122 -11.65 10.32 -5.62
N LYS A 123 -11.46 10.70 -6.88
CA LYS A 123 -10.81 11.96 -7.24
C LYS A 123 -11.46 13.18 -6.57
N HIS A 124 -12.79 13.27 -6.61
CA HIS A 124 -13.53 14.39 -6.03
C HIS A 124 -13.46 14.39 -4.49
N PHE A 125 -13.51 13.21 -3.87
CA PHE A 125 -13.29 13.06 -2.43
C PHE A 125 -11.92 13.63 -2.03
N VAL A 126 -10.87 13.27 -2.76
CA VAL A 126 -9.51 13.74 -2.49
C VAL A 126 -9.36 15.23 -2.74
N GLU A 127 -9.93 15.76 -3.82
CA GLU A 127 -9.82 17.18 -4.18
C GLU A 127 -10.62 18.11 -3.25
N LYS A 128 -11.83 17.71 -2.85
CA LYS A 128 -12.79 18.58 -2.16
C LYS A 128 -12.87 18.33 -0.67
N THR A 129 -12.53 17.13 -0.21
CA THR A 129 -12.67 16.74 1.20
C THR A 129 -11.32 16.56 1.88
N LEU A 130 -10.32 15.95 1.23
CA LEU A 130 -8.99 15.70 1.81
C LEU A 130 -8.06 16.91 1.70
N LEU A 131 -8.46 18.01 2.32
CA LEU A 131 -7.71 19.28 2.32
C LEU A 131 -6.39 19.19 3.11
N ASN A 132 -5.51 20.17 2.90
CA ASN A 132 -4.20 20.26 3.57
C ASN A 132 -3.38 18.98 3.41
N ASN A 133 -3.27 18.49 2.17
CA ASN A 133 -2.64 17.21 1.82
C ASN A 133 -3.20 16.03 2.63
N GLY A 134 -4.53 15.98 2.78
CA GLY A 134 -5.21 14.90 3.50
C GLY A 134 -5.08 14.95 5.03
N SER A 135 -4.46 15.95 5.64
CA SER A 135 -4.52 16.09 7.11
C SER A 135 -5.93 16.43 7.61
N LYS A 136 -6.78 16.99 6.75
CA LYS A 136 -8.20 17.20 7.01
C LYS A 136 -8.99 16.00 6.48
N ASN A 137 -9.92 15.48 7.30
CA ASN A 137 -10.86 14.40 6.98
C ASN A 137 -10.26 13.00 6.70
N TRP A 138 -8.95 12.80 6.88
CA TRP A 138 -8.35 11.46 6.84
C TRP A 138 -7.74 11.10 8.20
N PRO A 139 -7.94 9.88 8.73
CA PRO A 139 -8.78 8.79 8.21
C PRO A 139 -10.26 8.88 8.65
N THR A 140 -10.63 9.96 9.36
CA THR A 140 -11.98 10.17 9.92
C THR A 140 -12.60 11.44 9.34
N SER A 141 -13.87 11.37 8.94
CA SER A 141 -14.66 12.48 8.42
C SER A 141 -14.91 13.56 9.48
N THR A 142 -15.40 14.73 9.05
CA THR A 142 -15.75 15.86 9.94
C THR A 142 -17.19 16.31 9.71
N GLY A 143 -17.91 16.59 10.80
CA GLY A 143 -19.27 17.15 10.74
C GLY A 143 -20.37 16.09 10.84
N GLY A 144 -21.56 16.43 10.38
CA GLY A 144 -22.75 15.59 10.47
C GLY A 144 -23.56 15.80 11.75
N LYS A 145 -24.79 15.29 11.78
CA LYS A 145 -25.71 15.38 12.94
C LYS A 145 -25.15 14.67 14.16
N THR A 146 -24.50 13.53 13.94
CA THR A 146 -23.82 12.73 14.96
C THR A 146 -22.33 12.86 14.79
N ALA A 147 -21.59 12.72 15.88
CA ALA A 147 -20.13 12.68 15.82
C ALA A 147 -19.67 11.60 14.81
N PRO A 148 -18.67 11.93 13.95
CA PRO A 148 -18.06 10.97 13.04
C PRO A 148 -17.57 9.72 13.76
N LYS A 149 -17.69 8.57 13.11
CA LYS A 149 -17.17 7.33 13.67
C LYS A 149 -15.68 7.27 13.41
N GLN A 150 -14.91 6.79 14.38
CA GLN A 150 -13.47 6.64 14.22
C GLN A 150 -13.13 5.79 12.98
N ASN A 151 -12.28 6.37 12.13
CA ASN A 151 -11.77 5.82 10.88
C ASN A 151 -12.85 5.49 9.83
N ASP A 152 -13.98 6.21 9.84
CA ASP A 152 -15.08 5.98 8.91
C ASP A 152 -14.69 6.11 7.44
N ASN A 153 -13.85 7.09 7.08
CA ASN A 153 -13.34 7.25 5.72
C ASN A 153 -12.42 6.10 5.32
N ALA A 154 -11.46 5.70 6.16
CA ALA A 154 -10.61 4.55 5.87
C ALA A 154 -11.40 3.25 5.72
N LYS A 155 -12.43 3.02 6.56
CA LYS A 155 -13.34 1.87 6.45
C LYS A 155 -14.17 1.89 5.17
N ALA A 156 -14.70 3.05 4.79
CA ALA A 156 -15.47 3.21 3.57
C ALA A 156 -14.62 2.94 2.32
N VAL A 157 -13.40 3.50 2.27
CA VAL A 157 -12.44 3.22 1.19
C VAL A 157 -12.09 1.74 1.14
N ALA A 158 -11.72 1.12 2.27
CA ALA A 158 -11.39 -0.30 2.33
C ALA A 158 -12.53 -1.17 1.78
N THR A 159 -13.76 -0.86 2.17
CA THR A 159 -14.97 -1.55 1.73
C THR A 159 -15.17 -1.48 0.22
N ASP A 160 -14.90 -0.33 -0.40
CA ASP A 160 -15.02 -0.17 -1.85
C ASP A 160 -13.87 -0.88 -2.59
N LEU A 161 -12.64 -0.81 -2.06
CA LEU A 161 -11.48 -1.50 -2.64
C LEU A 161 -11.63 -3.03 -2.60
N THR A 162 -12.17 -3.60 -1.52
CA THR A 162 -12.38 -5.06 -1.42
C THR A 162 -13.55 -5.57 -2.27
N LYS A 163 -14.39 -4.67 -2.81
CA LYS A 163 -15.47 -5.01 -3.75
C LYS A 163 -15.08 -4.96 -5.23
N LEU A 164 -13.87 -4.48 -5.53
CA LEU A 164 -13.36 -4.47 -6.90
C LEU A 164 -13.19 -5.91 -7.43
N SER A 165 -13.08 -6.04 -8.75
CA SER A 165 -12.74 -7.32 -9.38
C SER A 165 -11.31 -7.75 -9.02
N SER A 166 -10.98 -9.03 -9.17
CA SER A 166 -9.65 -9.55 -8.82
C SER A 166 -8.52 -8.83 -9.56
N ASP A 167 -8.70 -8.50 -10.84
CA ASP A 167 -7.69 -7.78 -11.62
C ASP A 167 -7.52 -6.34 -11.13
N GLU A 168 -8.62 -5.66 -10.82
CA GLU A 168 -8.61 -4.30 -10.26
C GLU A 168 -7.97 -4.27 -8.87
N LYS A 169 -8.22 -5.29 -8.03
CA LYS A 169 -7.57 -5.46 -6.73
C LYS A 169 -6.06 -5.58 -6.87
N ASN A 170 -5.58 -6.37 -7.84
CA ASN A 170 -4.15 -6.52 -8.09
C ASN A 170 -3.50 -5.18 -8.52
N ILE A 171 -4.19 -4.40 -9.35
CA ILE A 171 -3.74 -3.07 -9.76
C ILE A 171 -3.68 -2.12 -8.55
N VAL A 172 -4.73 -2.08 -7.73
CA VAL A 172 -4.79 -1.25 -6.53
C VAL A 172 -3.70 -1.64 -5.55
N ALA A 173 -3.50 -2.94 -5.32
CA ALA A 173 -2.45 -3.47 -4.46
C ALA A 173 -1.06 -3.02 -4.94
N GLY A 174 -0.78 -3.13 -6.24
CA GLY A 174 0.47 -2.64 -6.83
C GLY A 174 0.66 -1.12 -6.72
N LEU A 175 -0.43 -0.35 -6.83
CA LEU A 175 -0.37 1.10 -6.65
C LEU A 175 -0.15 1.50 -5.20
N LEU A 176 -0.87 0.88 -4.25
CA LEU A 176 -0.64 1.07 -2.82
C LEU A 176 0.82 0.76 -2.49
N ALA A 177 1.34 -0.34 -3.02
CA ALA A 177 2.73 -0.73 -2.84
C ALA A 177 3.70 0.35 -3.33
N LYS A 178 3.48 0.84 -4.56
CA LYS A 178 4.33 1.86 -5.16
C LYS A 178 4.26 3.21 -4.45
N THR A 179 3.06 3.65 -4.04
CA THR A 179 2.85 5.02 -3.55
C THR A 179 3.00 5.18 -2.05
N ILE A 180 2.66 4.15 -1.26
CA ILE A 180 2.71 4.21 0.20
C ILE A 180 3.99 3.57 0.74
N GLU A 181 4.56 2.58 0.04
CA GLU A 181 5.77 1.88 0.49
C GLU A 181 7.06 2.50 -0.06
N GLY A 182 6.97 3.41 -1.03
CA GLY A 182 8.14 3.89 -1.77
C GLY A 182 8.81 2.79 -2.61
N GLY A 183 8.09 1.70 -2.89
CA GLY A 183 8.55 0.60 -3.73
C GLY A 183 8.66 1.03 -5.18
N GLU A 184 9.84 1.51 -5.59
CA GLU A 184 10.19 1.50 -7.00
C GLU A 184 10.28 0.04 -7.46
N VAL A 185 9.29 -0.39 -8.25
CA VAL A 185 9.30 -1.72 -8.87
C VAL A 185 10.41 -1.73 -9.92
N VAL A 186 11.60 -2.17 -9.52
CA VAL A 186 12.67 -2.50 -10.46
C VAL A 186 12.36 -3.87 -11.06
N GLU A 187 12.21 -3.92 -12.38
CA GLU A 187 11.98 -5.16 -13.12
C GLU A 187 13.26 -6.02 -13.10
N ILE A 188 13.39 -6.93 -12.13
CA ILE A 188 14.53 -7.86 -12.08
C ILE A 188 14.36 -8.93 -13.16
N ARG A 189 15.01 -8.74 -14.30
CA ARG A 189 14.90 -9.65 -15.46
C ARG A 189 15.65 -10.98 -15.31
N ALA A 190 16.58 -11.10 -14.37
CA ALA A 190 17.17 -12.39 -14.00
C ALA A 190 17.92 -12.31 -12.67
N VAL A 191 17.67 -13.26 -11.77
CA VAL A 191 18.56 -13.56 -10.65
C VAL A 191 19.47 -14.69 -11.11
N SER A 192 20.73 -14.40 -11.38
CA SER A 192 21.71 -15.44 -11.69
C SER A 192 22.40 -15.86 -10.39
N SER A 193 22.10 -17.06 -9.90
CA SER A 193 22.82 -17.70 -8.82
C SER A 193 23.93 -18.57 -9.39
N THR A 194 25.18 -18.16 -9.21
CA THR A 194 26.35 -19.01 -9.51
C THR A 194 26.83 -19.61 -8.20
N SER A 195 26.58 -20.91 -7.99
CA SER A 195 27.17 -21.67 -6.89
C SER A 195 28.55 -22.16 -7.30
N VAL A 196 29.58 -21.88 -6.50
CA VAL A 196 30.93 -22.41 -6.71
C VAL A 196 31.19 -23.47 -5.64
N MET A 197 31.58 -24.67 -6.07
CA MET A 197 32.03 -25.75 -5.19
C MET A 197 33.48 -26.05 -5.51
N VAL A 198 34.35 -26.00 -4.49
CA VAL A 198 35.75 -26.38 -4.59
C VAL A 198 35.95 -27.63 -3.74
N ASN A 199 36.46 -28.69 -4.35
CA ASN A 199 36.75 -29.94 -3.65
C ASN A 199 38.25 -30.18 -3.64
N ALA A 200 38.82 -30.42 -2.46
CA ALA A 200 40.20 -30.85 -2.29
C ALA A 200 40.19 -32.30 -1.83
N CYS A 201 40.79 -33.18 -2.61
CA CYS A 201 40.84 -34.61 -2.31
C CYS A 201 42.27 -35.09 -2.19
N TYR A 202 42.50 -35.97 -1.22
CA TYR A 202 43.79 -36.58 -0.95
C TYR A 202 43.67 -38.09 -1.05
N ASP A 203 44.53 -38.68 -1.88
CA ASP A 203 44.78 -40.12 -1.89
C ASP A 203 45.93 -40.43 -0.92
N LEU A 204 45.59 -41.08 0.20
CA LEU A 204 46.59 -41.58 1.13
C LEU A 204 47.15 -42.89 0.58
N LEU A 205 48.24 -42.78 -0.19
CA LEU A 205 49.03 -43.93 -0.61
C LEU A 205 49.77 -44.52 0.62
N SER A 206 49.19 -45.54 1.23
CA SER A 206 49.88 -46.41 2.19
C SER A 206 50.48 -47.59 1.43
N GLU A 207 51.80 -47.68 1.40
CA GLU A 207 52.51 -48.84 0.85
C GLU A 207 52.16 -50.08 1.69
N GLY A 208 51.34 -51.00 1.14
CA GLY A 208 51.11 -52.33 1.71
C GLY A 208 49.66 -52.82 1.81
N LEU A 209 48.64 -52.02 1.48
CA LEU A 209 47.25 -52.49 1.40
C LEU A 209 46.67 -52.27 0.00
N GLY A 210 46.02 -53.30 -0.56
CA GLY A 210 45.39 -53.29 -1.90
C GLY A 210 44.12 -52.42 -2.03
N VAL A 211 43.90 -51.48 -1.12
CA VAL A 211 42.79 -50.53 -1.13
C VAL A 211 43.29 -49.15 -0.69
N VAL A 212 43.05 -48.12 -1.52
CA VAL A 212 43.47 -46.74 -1.25
C VAL A 212 42.27 -45.98 -0.66
N PRO A 213 42.31 -45.56 0.62
CA PRO A 213 41.25 -44.74 1.18
C PRO A 213 41.30 -43.33 0.57
N TYR A 214 40.19 -42.92 -0.03
CA TYR A 214 39.99 -41.61 -0.64
C TYR A 214 39.22 -40.69 0.32
N ALA A 215 39.76 -39.50 0.60
CA ALA A 215 39.08 -38.49 1.41
C ALA A 215 39.01 -37.16 0.67
N CYS A 216 37.81 -36.57 0.64
CA CYS A 216 37.54 -35.27 0.05
C CYS A 216 36.99 -34.30 1.07
N VAL A 217 37.42 -33.04 0.98
CA VAL A 217 36.85 -31.92 1.72
C VAL A 217 36.41 -30.86 0.72
N GLY A 218 35.11 -30.58 0.70
CA GLY A 218 34.50 -29.58 -0.16
C GLY A 218 34.13 -28.30 0.60
N LEU A 219 34.44 -27.14 0.02
CA LEU A 219 33.91 -25.84 0.44
C LEU A 219 33.02 -25.29 -0.67
N GLY A 220 31.78 -24.95 -0.33
CA GLY A 220 30.80 -24.38 -1.25
C GLY A 220 30.37 -22.98 -0.83
N GLY A 221 30.25 -22.08 -1.80
CA GLY A 221 29.73 -20.73 -1.60
C GLY A 221 28.63 -20.41 -2.62
N ASN A 222 27.58 -19.71 -2.17
CA ASN A 222 26.53 -19.19 -3.04
C ASN A 222 26.72 -17.69 -3.24
N PHE A 223 26.87 -17.25 -4.49
CA PHE A 223 26.95 -15.83 -4.82
C PHE A 223 25.64 -15.39 -5.47
N VAL A 224 24.94 -14.45 -4.82
CA VAL A 224 23.74 -13.82 -5.35
C VAL A 224 24.16 -12.44 -5.88
N GLY A 225 24.22 -12.31 -7.20
CA GLY A 225 24.49 -11.04 -7.87
C GLY A 225 23.21 -10.42 -8.42
N VAL A 226 22.91 -9.19 -8.02
CA VAL A 226 21.86 -8.36 -8.64
C VAL A 226 22.56 -7.49 -9.69
N VAL A 227 22.32 -7.76 -10.97
CA VAL A 227 22.84 -6.96 -12.08
C VAL A 227 21.79 -5.93 -12.50
N ASP A 228 22.11 -4.65 -12.32
CA ASP A 228 21.31 -3.54 -12.83
C ASP A 228 21.59 -3.35 -14.32
N GLY A 229 20.54 -3.43 -15.14
CA GLY A 229 20.63 -3.45 -16.59
C GLY A 229 20.60 -2.06 -17.19
N THR A 230 21.70 -1.30 -17.10
CA THR A 230 21.83 -0.08 -17.92
C THR A 230 22.19 -0.49 -19.36
N GLU A 231 21.22 -0.35 -20.27
CA GLU A 231 21.38 -0.56 -21.71
C GLU A 231 22.48 0.36 -22.28
N ARG A 232 23.72 -0.14 -22.40
CA ARG A 232 24.72 0.43 -23.31
C ARG A 232 24.98 -0.54 -24.44
N ARG A 233 24.25 -0.29 -25.52
CA ARG A 233 24.47 -0.82 -26.86
C ARG A 233 25.91 -0.49 -27.30
N TYR A 234 26.84 -1.42 -27.14
CA TYR A 234 28.15 -1.36 -27.81
C TYR A 234 28.09 -2.21 -29.09
N THR A 235 27.99 -1.52 -30.21
CA THR A 235 28.25 -2.08 -31.54
C THR A 235 29.72 -2.47 -31.62
N ILE A 236 30.01 -3.77 -31.71
CA ILE A 236 31.33 -4.25 -32.14
C ILE A 236 31.31 -4.26 -33.67
N ARG A 237 32.13 -3.42 -34.28
CA ARG A 237 32.53 -3.59 -35.69
C ARG A 237 33.88 -4.35 -35.71
N PRO A 238 34.09 -5.23 -36.70
CA PRO A 238 35.21 -6.17 -36.74
C PRO A 238 36.58 -5.49 -36.88
#